data_AF-R0KZF7-F1
#
_entry.id   AF-R0KZF7-F1
#
_cell.length_a   1.000
_cell.length_b   1.000
_cell.length_c   1.000
_cell.angle_alpha   90.00
_cell.angle_beta   90.00
_cell.angle_gamma   90.00
#
_symmetry.space_group_name_H-M   'P 1'
#
loop_
_entity.id
_entity.type
_entity.pdbx_description
1 polymer ?
#
loop_
_entity_poly.entity_id
_entity_poly.type
_entity_poly.pdbx_seq_one_letter_code
_entity_poly.pdbx_strand_id
1 'polypeptide(L)'
;MSDNEKKLRTMLEELLKENMRLKDENNDLKAELQSMGRPNNNSSNQLDEFKRISSIFFGYRTEVTPEYIQLISMYSYDESDTFIFKRTNDSVSLLNNDFANSFSSEIQKYMENGQSIPAFLAAVTLNLFNQKTFG
;
A
#
# COMPACT_ATOMS: atom_id res chain seq x y z
N MET A 1 59.29 -13.49 -28.82
CA MET A 1 57.93 -12.91 -28.82
C MET A 1 57.96 -11.59 -29.53
N SER A 2 57.05 -11.39 -30.48
CA SER A 2 56.84 -10.11 -31.17
C SER A 2 56.22 -9.08 -30.21
N ASP A 3 56.47 -7.78 -30.41
CA ASP A 3 55.89 -6.71 -29.58
C ASP A 3 54.35 -6.73 -29.57
N ASN A 4 53.74 -7.20 -30.66
CA ASN A 4 52.29 -7.41 -30.73
C ASN A 4 51.80 -8.52 -29.78
N GLU A 5 52.58 -9.58 -29.60
CA GLU A 5 52.21 -10.67 -28.67
C GLU A 5 52.31 -10.22 -27.22
N LYS A 6 53.30 -9.38 -26.89
CA LYS A 6 53.42 -8.79 -25.55
C LYS A 6 52.24 -7.86 -25.25
N LYS A 7 51.90 -6.97 -26.19
CA LYS A 7 50.77 -6.05 -26.05
C LYS A 7 49.43 -6.79 -25.89
N LEU A 8 49.22 -7.86 -26.66
CA LEU A 8 48.02 -8.69 -26.56
C LEU A 8 47.91 -9.40 -25.19
N ARG A 9 49.03 -9.88 -24.64
CA ARG A 9 49.03 -10.49 -23.31
C ARG A 9 48.71 -9.49 -22.21
N THR A 10 49.31 -8.30 -22.24
CA THR A 10 49.01 -7.24 -21.25
C THR A 10 47.54 -6.86 -21.30
N MET A 11 46.97 -6.70 -22.49
CA MET A 11 45.55 -6.38 -22.64
C MET A 11 44.64 -7.50 -22.12
N LEU A 12 45.02 -8.77 -22.32
CA LEU A 12 44.28 -9.91 -21.79
C LEU A 12 44.31 -9.95 -20.26
N GLU A 13 45.46 -9.66 -19.64
CA GLU A 13 45.60 -9.60 -18.18
C GLU A 13 44.74 -8.47 -17.57
N GLU A 14 44.69 -7.30 -18.20
CA GLU A 14 43.82 -6.20 -17.79
C GLU A 14 42.34 -6.57 -17.89
N LEU A 15 41.94 -7.22 -18.99
CA LEU A 15 40.56 -7.64 -19.21
C LEU A 15 40.11 -8.71 -18.20
N LEU A 16 41.02 -9.63 -17.83
CA LEU A 16 40.78 -10.64 -16.81
C LEU A 16 40.61 -9.99 -15.43
N LYS A 17 41.46 -9.02 -15.10
CA LYS A 17 41.39 -8.29 -13.83
C LYS A 17 40.08 -7.51 -13.71
N GLU A 18 39.65 -6.84 -14.77
CA GLU A 18 38.39 -6.10 -14.77
C GLU A 18 37.17 -7.03 -14.70
N ASN A 19 37.20 -8.18 -15.38
CA ASN A 19 36.13 -9.18 -15.25
C ASN A 19 36.00 -9.72 -13.82
N MET A 20 37.11 -9.95 -13.13
CA MET A 20 37.07 -10.36 -11.72
C MET A 20 36.44 -9.27 -10.85
N ARG A 21 36.87 -8.01 -11.03
CA ARG A 21 36.32 -6.86 -10.29
C ARG A 21 34.81 -6.71 -10.49
N LEU A 22 34.35 -6.76 -11.73
CA LEU A 22 32.93 -6.64 -12.06
C LEU A 22 32.11 -7.82 -11.52
N LYS A 23 32.71 -9.00 -11.42
CA LYS A 23 32.05 -10.18 -10.85
C LYS A 23 31.87 -10.03 -9.34
N ASP A 24 32.86 -9.48 -8.65
CA ASP A 24 32.78 -9.20 -7.22
C ASP A 24 31.74 -8.11 -6.94
N GLU A 25 31.76 -7.00 -7.68
CA GLU A 25 30.77 -5.92 -7.56
C GLU A 25 29.33 -6.43 -7.84
N ASN A 26 29.17 -7.32 -8.83
CA ASN A 26 27.87 -7.95 -9.08
C ASN A 26 27.39 -8.83 -7.92
N ASN A 27 28.30 -9.51 -7.22
CA ASN A 27 27.94 -10.34 -6.08
C ASN A 27 27.55 -9.47 -4.88
N ASP A 28 28.29 -8.38 -4.66
CA ASP A 28 28.01 -7.42 -3.58
C ASP A 28 26.65 -6.73 -3.80
N LEU A 29 26.39 -6.23 -5.02
CA LEU A 29 25.10 -5.64 -5.36
C LEU A 29 23.93 -6.63 -5.22
N LYS A 30 24.15 -7.90 -5.58
CA LYS A 30 23.13 -8.95 -5.36
C LYS A 30 22.87 -9.20 -3.89
N ALA A 31 23.91 -9.22 -3.06
CA ALA A 31 23.77 -9.36 -1.61
C ALA A 31 23.02 -8.16 -1.01
N GLU A 32 23.33 -6.94 -1.47
CA GLU A 32 22.66 -5.72 -1.04
C GLU A 32 21.18 -5.72 -1.41
N LEU A 33 20.83 -6.07 -2.66
CA LEU A 33 19.44 -6.21 -3.11
C LEU A 33 18.68 -7.28 -2.32
N GLN A 34 19.31 -8.41 -2.01
CA GLN A 34 18.71 -9.44 -1.17
C GLN A 34 18.49 -8.97 0.27
N SER A 35 19.35 -8.09 0.78
CA SER A 35 19.20 -7.52 2.12
C SER A 35 18.11 -6.43 2.18
N MET A 36 18.01 -5.59 1.14
CA MET A 36 16.96 -4.58 1.00
C MET A 36 15.58 -5.19 0.76
N GLY A 37 15.53 -6.33 0.04
CA GLY A 37 14.29 -7.06 -0.25
C GLY A 37 13.77 -7.90 0.91
N ARG A 38 14.49 -8.00 2.03
CA ARG A 38 13.94 -8.61 3.25
C ARG A 38 12.94 -7.63 3.84
N PRO A 39 11.64 -7.95 3.90
CA PRO A 39 10.74 -7.17 4.73
C PRO A 39 11.33 -7.15 6.13
N ASN A 40 11.66 -5.95 6.62
CA ASN A 40 12.05 -5.79 8.01
C ASN A 40 10.84 -6.24 8.81
N ASN A 41 10.88 -7.44 9.41
CA ASN A 41 9.73 -8.06 10.10
C ASN A 41 9.10 -7.14 11.15
N ASN A 42 9.84 -6.12 11.60
CA ASN A 42 9.35 -5.08 12.49
C ASN A 42 8.40 -4.08 11.82
N SER A 43 8.62 -3.73 10.54
CA SER A 43 7.84 -2.73 9.80
C SER A 43 6.44 -3.23 9.43
N SER A 44 6.31 -4.49 9.02
CA SER A 44 5.00 -5.11 8.76
C SER A 44 4.17 -5.20 10.04
N ASN A 45 4.79 -5.64 11.13
CA ASN A 45 4.12 -5.77 12.43
C ASN A 45 3.62 -4.41 12.96
N GLN A 46 4.39 -3.33 12.78
CA GLN A 46 3.97 -1.98 13.19
C GLN A 46 2.79 -1.45 12.37
N LEU A 47 2.78 -1.69 11.06
CA LEU A 47 1.68 -1.28 10.20
C LEU A 47 0.40 -2.06 10.50
N ASP A 48 0.51 -3.37 10.71
CA ASP A 48 -0.63 -4.22 11.06
C ASP A 48 -1.19 -3.86 12.44
N GLU A 49 -0.31 -3.57 13.41
CA GLU A 49 -0.72 -3.07 14.72
C GLU A 49 -1.41 -1.71 14.61
N PHE A 50 -0.88 -0.79 13.80
CA PHE A 50 -1.53 0.49 13.56
C PHE A 50 -2.92 0.31 12.94
N LYS A 51 -3.06 -0.51 11.89
CA LYS A 51 -4.36 -0.82 11.27
C LYS A 51 -5.36 -1.40 12.27
N ARG A 52 -4.90 -2.30 13.13
CA ARG A 52 -5.72 -2.90 14.19
C ARG A 52 -6.17 -1.86 15.21
N ILE A 53 -5.26 -1.00 15.67
CA ILE A 53 -5.59 0.03 16.65
C ILE A 53 -6.52 1.09 16.02
N SER A 54 -6.25 1.50 14.78
CA SER A 54 -7.09 2.47 14.06
C SER A 54 -8.50 1.95 13.83
N SER A 55 -8.68 0.65 13.56
CA SER A 55 -10.02 0.10 13.39
C SER A 55 -10.84 0.11 14.69
N ILE A 56 -10.18 -0.06 15.84
CA ILE A 56 -10.82 0.06 17.15
C ILE A 56 -11.28 1.50 17.41
N PHE A 57 -10.43 2.49 17.11
CA PHE A 57 -10.74 3.89 17.38
C PHE A 57 -11.77 4.49 16.40
N PHE A 58 -11.66 4.15 15.11
CA PHE A 58 -12.44 4.78 14.05
C PHE A 58 -13.59 3.93 13.55
N GLY A 59 -13.68 2.66 13.95
CA GLY A 59 -14.78 1.77 13.57
C GLY A 59 -14.68 1.21 12.15
N TYR A 60 -13.52 1.32 11.49
CA TYR A 60 -13.29 0.78 10.14
C TYR A 60 -11.97 0.01 10.04
N ARG A 61 -12.03 -1.21 9.52
CA ARG A 61 -10.85 -1.91 9.00
C ARG A 61 -10.49 -1.30 7.64
N THR A 62 -9.21 -1.11 7.39
CA THR A 62 -8.70 -0.45 6.18
C THR A 62 -7.77 -1.36 5.40
N GLU A 63 -8.15 -1.67 4.17
CA GLU A 63 -7.30 -2.33 3.20
C GLU A 63 -6.85 -1.34 2.12
N VAL A 64 -5.55 -1.29 1.87
CA VAL A 64 -4.94 -0.30 0.96
C VAL A 64 -4.15 -1.02 -0.12
N THR A 65 -4.47 -0.69 -1.36
CA THR A 65 -3.70 -1.02 -2.55
C THR A 65 -3.18 0.29 -3.19
N PRO A 66 -2.29 0.24 -4.20
CA PRO A 66 -1.79 1.46 -4.83
C PRO A 66 -2.89 2.39 -5.38
N GLU A 67 -3.99 1.83 -5.87
CA GLU A 67 -5.09 2.56 -6.52
C GLU A 67 -6.35 2.67 -5.66
N TYR A 68 -6.55 1.77 -4.70
CA TYR A 68 -7.81 1.68 -3.96
C TYR A 68 -7.60 1.62 -2.46
N ILE A 69 -8.51 2.27 -1.73
CA ILE A 69 -8.64 2.20 -0.28
C ILE A 69 -10.03 1.64 0.01
N GLN A 70 -10.08 0.48 0.67
CA GLN A 70 -11.32 -0.16 1.09
C GLN A 70 -11.51 0.05 2.59
N LEU A 71 -12.68 0.56 2.95
CA LEU A 71 -13.11 0.75 4.33
C LEU A 71 -14.25 -0.22 4.64
N ILE A 72 -14.02 -1.07 5.63
CA ILE A 72 -14.94 -2.12 6.06
C ILE A 72 -15.41 -1.74 7.46
N SER A 73 -16.70 -1.45 7.63
CA SER A 73 -17.20 -1.04 8.95
C SER A 73 -17.12 -2.21 9.93
N MET A 74 -16.68 -1.95 11.16
CA MET A 74 -16.75 -2.92 12.26
C MET A 74 -18.21 -3.25 12.65
N TYR A 75 -19.16 -2.42 12.20
CA TYR A 75 -20.59 -2.57 12.43
C TYR A 75 -21.35 -3.10 11.21
N SER A 76 -20.68 -3.47 10.11
CA SER A 76 -21.38 -4.09 8.98
C SER A 76 -21.96 -5.47 9.35
N TYR A 77 -22.92 -5.90 8.55
CA TYR A 77 -23.52 -7.23 8.64
C TYR A 77 -22.76 -8.25 7.78
N ASP A 78 -22.24 -7.80 6.63
CA ASP A 78 -21.41 -8.58 5.72
C ASP A 78 -20.01 -7.93 5.58
N GLU A 79 -18.97 -8.72 5.35
CA GLU A 79 -17.64 -8.18 5.01
C GLU A 79 -17.59 -7.60 3.59
N SER A 80 -18.57 -7.91 2.73
CA SER A 80 -18.74 -7.32 1.40
C SER A 80 -19.28 -5.88 1.44
N ASP A 81 -19.91 -5.48 2.56
CA ASP A 81 -20.40 -4.13 2.83
C ASP A 81 -19.25 -3.15 3.07
N THR A 82 -18.71 -2.62 1.97
CA THR A 82 -17.48 -1.82 2.02
C THR A 82 -17.59 -0.55 1.20
N PHE A 83 -16.96 0.52 1.69
CA PHE A 83 -16.73 1.71 0.88
C PHE A 83 -15.40 1.55 0.15
N ILE A 84 -15.40 1.75 -1.15
CA ILE A 84 -14.20 1.66 -1.97
C ILE A 84 -13.88 3.05 -2.50
N PHE A 85 -12.76 3.60 -2.07
CA PHE A 85 -12.25 4.87 -2.57
C PHE A 85 -11.16 4.60 -3.60
N LYS A 86 -11.28 5.22 -4.78
CA LYS A 86 -10.21 5.28 -5.76
C LYS A 86 -9.30 6.46 -5.47
N ARG A 87 -8.02 6.18 -5.28
CA ARG A 87 -6.95 7.17 -5.12
C ARG A 87 -6.30 7.44 -6.46
N THR A 88 -6.19 8.72 -6.79
CA THR A 88 -5.32 9.25 -7.84
C THR A 88 -4.22 10.08 -7.19
N ASN A 89 -3.27 10.59 -7.97
CA ASN A 89 -2.20 11.43 -7.42
C ASN A 89 -2.72 12.67 -6.68
N ASP A 90 -3.84 13.23 -7.15
CA ASP A 90 -4.33 14.54 -6.68
C ASP A 90 -5.67 14.46 -5.92
N SER A 91 -6.32 13.29 -5.88
CA SER A 91 -7.65 13.16 -5.28
C SER A 91 -8.00 11.75 -4.83
N VAL A 92 -8.98 11.69 -3.93
CA VAL A 92 -9.62 10.44 -3.46
C VAL A 92 -11.12 10.57 -3.75
N SER A 93 -11.69 9.57 -4.43
CA SER A 93 -13.10 9.57 -4.85
C SER A 93 -13.79 8.27 -4.45
N LEU A 94 -15.02 8.34 -3.95
CA LEU A 94 -15.80 7.15 -3.62
C LEU A 94 -16.33 6.49 -4.90
N LEU A 95 -16.16 5.18 -5.02
CA LEU A 95 -16.76 4.39 -6.08
C LEU A 95 -18.18 3.98 -5.69
N ASN A 96 -19.08 4.01 -6.67
CA ASN A 96 -20.43 3.50 -6.49
C ASN A 96 -20.40 1.97 -6.38
N ASN A 97 -21.09 1.46 -5.36
CA ASN A 97 -21.45 0.07 -5.17
C ASN A 97 -22.76 0.03 -4.36
N ASP A 98 -23.33 -1.16 -4.18
CA ASP A 98 -24.63 -1.31 -3.50
C ASP A 98 -24.61 -0.76 -2.08
N PHE A 99 -23.51 -0.96 -1.36
CA PHE A 99 -23.35 -0.44 -0.01
C PHE A 99 -23.30 1.10 0.03
N ALA A 100 -22.50 1.73 -0.84
CA ALA A 100 -22.45 3.18 -0.99
C ALA A 100 -23.81 3.77 -1.35
N ASN A 101 -24.55 3.12 -2.24
CA ASN A 101 -25.89 3.55 -2.65
C ASN A 101 -26.88 3.60 -1.48
N SER A 102 -26.74 2.69 -0.50
CA SER A 102 -27.57 2.68 0.72
C SER A 102 -27.36 3.91 1.62
N PHE A 103 -26.24 4.62 1.46
CA PHE A 103 -25.89 5.86 2.20
C PHE A 103 -25.87 7.10 1.29
N SER A 104 -26.61 7.08 0.18
CA SER A 104 -26.67 8.20 -0.78
C SER A 104 -27.03 9.54 -0.12
N SER A 105 -27.87 9.53 0.91
CA SER A 105 -28.25 10.75 1.64
C SER A 105 -27.08 11.35 2.43
N GLU A 106 -26.29 10.51 3.08
CA GLU A 106 -25.10 10.88 3.82
C GLU A 106 -23.96 11.30 2.88
N ILE A 107 -23.82 10.62 1.74
CA ILE A 107 -22.86 10.99 0.68
C ILE A 107 -23.16 12.41 0.19
N GLN A 108 -24.41 12.68 -0.21
CA GLN A 108 -24.83 14.00 -0.69
C GLN A 108 -24.58 15.08 0.38
N LYS A 109 -24.97 14.80 1.62
CA LYS A 109 -24.85 15.78 2.72
C LYS A 109 -23.40 16.07 3.10
N TYR A 110 -22.61 15.04 3.34
CA TYR A 110 -21.30 15.19 3.97
C TYR A 110 -20.14 15.19 2.98
N MET A 111 -20.24 14.51 1.85
CA MET A 111 -19.16 14.48 0.85
C MET A 111 -19.38 15.47 -0.29
N GLU A 112 -20.57 15.51 -0.90
CA GLU A 112 -20.81 16.40 -2.04
C GLU A 112 -20.95 17.86 -1.58
N ASN A 113 -21.84 18.13 -0.63
CA ASN A 113 -22.08 19.47 -0.10
C ASN A 113 -21.06 19.86 0.98
N GLY A 114 -20.73 18.91 1.85
CA GLY A 114 -19.87 19.14 3.01
C GLY A 114 -18.38 18.95 2.77
N GLN A 115 -17.98 18.31 1.66
CA GLN A 115 -16.59 18.01 1.30
C GLN A 115 -15.76 17.35 2.42
N SER A 116 -16.39 16.48 3.22
CA SER A 116 -15.79 15.89 4.42
C SER A 116 -16.05 14.39 4.53
N ILE A 117 -15.04 13.60 4.11
CA ILE A 117 -15.02 12.14 4.31
C ILE A 117 -15.15 11.77 5.80
N PRO A 118 -14.44 12.43 6.76
CA PRO A 118 -14.60 12.11 8.17
C PRO A 118 -16.04 12.32 8.69
N ALA A 119 -16.72 13.38 8.27
CA ALA A 119 -18.10 13.63 8.67
C ALA A 119 -19.06 12.56 8.10
N PHE A 120 -18.84 12.14 6.85
CA PHE A 120 -19.56 11.04 6.23
C PHE A 120 -19.39 9.73 7.03
N LEU A 121 -18.14 9.34 7.29
CA LEU A 121 -17.84 8.10 8.02
C LEU A 121 -18.38 8.12 9.45
N ALA A 122 -18.35 9.26 10.13
CA ALA A 122 -18.95 9.40 11.46
C ALA A 122 -20.48 9.18 11.43
N ALA A 123 -21.17 9.78 10.45
CA ALA A 123 -22.61 9.62 10.29
C ALA A 123 -22.99 8.17 9.99
N VAL A 124 -22.28 7.52 9.05
CA VAL A 124 -22.48 6.10 8.73
C VAL A 124 -22.22 5.22 9.94
N THR A 125 -21.15 5.48 10.70
CA THR A 125 -20.81 4.73 11.91
C THR A 125 -21.95 4.76 12.92
N LEU A 126 -22.52 5.94 13.18
CA LEU A 126 -23.66 6.06 14.10
C LEU A 126 -24.90 5.32 13.56
N ASN A 127 -25.16 5.41 12.26
CA ASN A 127 -26.29 4.72 11.63
C ASN A 127 -26.15 3.18 11.77
N LEU A 128 -25.03 2.61 11.33
CA LEU A 128 -24.76 1.17 11.43
C LEU A 128 -24.72 0.68 12.88
N PHE A 129 -24.11 1.44 13.79
CA PHE A 129 -24.09 1.10 15.22
C PHE A 129 -25.52 1.01 15.78
N ASN A 130 -26.37 1.99 15.48
CA ASN A 130 -27.75 1.99 15.97
C ASN A 130 -28.55 0.82 15.40
N GLN A 131 -28.41 0.53 14.11
CA GLN A 131 -29.05 -0.64 13.49
C GLN A 131 -28.60 -1.94 14.15
N LYS A 132 -27.29 -2.12 14.37
CA LYS A 132 -26.74 -3.35 14.93
C LYS A 132 -27.06 -3.54 16.42
N THR A 133 -27.21 -2.45 17.16
CA THR A 133 -27.41 -2.48 18.62
C THR A 133 -28.88 -2.48 19.03
N PHE A 134 -29.73 -1.78 18.27
CA PHE A 134 -31.13 -1.53 18.65
C PHE A 134 -32.14 -1.91 17.56
N GLY A 135 -31.68 -2.30 16.36
CA GLY A 135 -32.52 -2.70 15.22
C GLY A 135 -32.96 -4.16 15.24
#